data_AF-S4R5Q6-F1
#
_entry.id   AF-S4R5Q6-F1
#
_cell.length_a   1.000
_cell.length_b   1.000
_cell.length_c   1.000
_cell.angle_alpha   90.00
_cell.angle_beta   90.00
_cell.angle_gamma   90.00
#
_symmetry.space_group_name_H-M   'P 1'
#
loop_
_entity.id
_entity.type
_entity.pdbx_description
1 polymer ?
#
loop_
_entity_poly.entity_id
_entity_poly.type
_entity_poly.pdbx_seq_one_letter_code
_entity_poly.pdbx_strand_id
1 'polypeptide(L)'
;MFEFLRRGSESCADVACTPDYSHSAEDHGSLLLLILSVGDVAGERLGEALAQASSVSSVTVPRCSRPLRVRCTSRYSPEESRWGDLQGHRKVVGLIGLAECSDLDGVTDAVEKFESAKDDYGGSVCGSRLIVYGRRPDGCDGVTSDVTADVTFVSEGGPCLDLRAEVERVVVSVYAALCSSGTMEDDAAMYAAPFEKESPMTFVVGSRQLKKRRQGRMYKRQGDVSLQTGSLADALMHYRRAADTLGPIGDTAWFGAALEGQCTVSCLYRSQQSGSSGCQENGRGTLCNDAAATYSRDRSTVFRSDEAIPSQRRNTRKRYDYLRDTALPVEEIIDKYKEAIACYSKHPEMAVLELEATLKAVRLLLDQRRNQEAVALLQEIIHLQAPQVGAQSRLTHFVVVSELFALAGLGRKAALFARVAATLCVSSDNPQRRDWRRCYGLLEGALGG
;
A
#
# COMPACT_ATOMS: atom_id res chain seq x y z
N MET A 1 21.45 28.55 2.84
CA MET A 1 20.12 28.05 3.28
C MET A 1 18.99 28.51 2.35
N PHE A 2 18.96 29.77 1.89
CA PHE A 2 17.91 30.27 0.98
C PHE A 2 18.05 29.85 -0.50
N GLU A 3 19.22 29.44 -0.99
CA GLU A 3 19.38 28.92 -2.36
C GLU A 3 18.75 27.52 -2.56
N PHE A 4 18.50 26.78 -1.48
CA PHE A 4 17.90 25.44 -1.52
C PHE A 4 16.43 25.47 -1.97
N LEU A 5 15.72 26.56 -1.69
CA LEU A 5 14.29 26.71 -2.03
C LEU A 5 14.03 26.95 -3.52
N ARG A 6 15.08 27.25 -4.31
CA ARG A 6 14.94 27.74 -5.70
C ARG A 6 15.25 26.71 -6.79
N ARG A 7 15.73 25.52 -6.45
CA ARG A 7 16.05 24.47 -7.43
C ARG A 7 14.94 23.42 -7.48
N GLY A 8 13.86 23.74 -8.20
CA GLY A 8 13.05 22.71 -8.85
C GLY A 8 13.75 22.36 -10.17
N SER A 9 14.30 21.15 -10.28
CA SER A 9 14.81 20.66 -11.57
C SER A 9 13.64 20.29 -12.47
N GLU A 10 13.52 20.97 -13.61
CA GLU A 10 12.48 20.74 -14.63
C GLU A 10 12.64 19.44 -15.43
N SER A 11 13.53 18.51 -15.04
CA SER A 11 13.92 17.38 -15.89
C SER A 11 13.36 16.01 -15.49
N CYS A 12 12.48 15.90 -14.48
CA CYS A 12 11.91 14.62 -14.04
C CYS A 12 10.38 14.65 -14.03
N ALA A 13 9.77 15.45 -14.91
CA ALA A 13 8.34 15.70 -14.95
C ALA A 13 7.49 14.55 -15.54
N ASP A 14 8.10 13.49 -16.08
CA ASP A 14 7.40 12.49 -16.89
C ASP A 14 6.97 11.22 -16.15
N VAL A 15 7.22 11.10 -14.84
CA VAL A 15 6.77 9.91 -14.06
C VAL A 15 6.03 10.35 -12.80
N ALA A 16 4.70 10.35 -12.85
CA ALA A 16 3.88 10.66 -11.69
C ALA A 16 4.11 9.63 -10.57
N CYS A 17 4.72 10.09 -9.48
CA CYS A 17 4.86 9.36 -8.23
C CYS A 17 4.76 10.37 -7.08
N THR A 18 3.73 10.27 -6.26
CA THR A 18 3.59 11.11 -5.08
C THR A 18 4.19 10.42 -3.85
N PRO A 19 5.00 11.15 -3.04
CA PRO A 19 5.54 10.60 -1.80
C PRO A 19 4.45 10.47 -0.75
N ASP A 20 4.32 9.26 -0.18
CA ASP A 20 3.52 9.03 1.01
C ASP A 20 4.44 9.10 2.24
N TYR A 21 4.47 10.29 2.84
CA TYR A 21 5.28 10.54 4.03
C TYR A 21 4.83 9.72 5.23
N SER A 22 3.59 9.23 5.28
CA SER A 22 3.05 8.49 6.43
C SER A 22 3.34 6.99 6.35
N HIS A 23 3.72 6.50 5.17
CA HIS A 23 3.88 5.08 4.88
C HIS A 23 4.89 4.40 5.81
N SER A 24 4.45 3.35 6.49
CA SER A 24 5.25 2.51 7.36
C SER A 24 5.65 1.19 6.66
N ALA A 25 6.50 0.38 7.30
CA ALA A 25 6.77 -0.97 6.83
C ALA A 25 5.47 -1.80 6.74
N GLU A 26 4.55 -1.61 7.68
CA GLU A 26 3.34 -2.41 7.75
C GLU A 26 2.38 -2.16 6.58
N ASP A 27 2.42 -0.97 6.01
CA ASP A 27 1.57 -0.55 4.89
C ASP A 27 2.04 -1.11 3.54
N HIS A 28 3.25 -1.66 3.47
CA HIS A 28 3.79 -2.32 2.29
C HIS A 28 3.02 -3.62 1.95
N GLY A 29 2.28 -4.19 2.91
CA GLY A 29 1.38 -5.31 2.70
C GLY A 29 -0.10 -4.93 2.54
N SER A 30 -0.42 -3.65 2.35
CA SER A 30 -1.80 -3.18 2.19
C SER A 30 -2.37 -3.49 0.81
N LEU A 31 -3.68 -3.72 0.76
CA LEU A 31 -4.49 -3.76 -0.46
C LEU A 31 -5.04 -2.35 -0.70
N LEU A 32 -4.78 -1.79 -1.88
CA LEU A 32 -5.26 -0.46 -2.27
C LEU A 32 -6.60 -0.57 -3.00
N LEU A 33 -7.62 0.05 -2.41
CA LEU A 33 -8.98 0.14 -2.96
C LEU A 33 -9.26 1.59 -3.35
N LEU A 34 -9.76 1.78 -4.57
CA LEU A 34 -10.14 3.09 -5.08
C LEU A 34 -11.66 3.26 -5.02
N ILE A 35 -12.12 4.39 -4.49
CA ILE A 35 -13.53 4.76 -4.39
C ILE A 35 -13.79 5.91 -5.35
N LEU A 36 -14.62 5.66 -6.37
CA LEU A 36 -14.91 6.62 -7.43
C LEU A 36 -16.35 7.10 -7.37
N SER A 37 -16.54 8.39 -7.64
CA SER A 37 -17.83 8.91 -8.08
C SER A 37 -17.96 8.69 -9.58
N VAL A 38 -19.03 8.04 -9.98
CA VAL A 38 -19.37 7.73 -11.36
C VAL A 38 -20.65 8.51 -11.70
N GLY A 39 -20.52 9.53 -12.56
CA GLY A 39 -21.60 10.48 -12.82
C GLY A 39 -21.74 11.55 -11.74
N ASP A 40 -22.92 12.17 -11.67
CA ASP A 40 -23.23 13.29 -10.79
C ASP A 40 -23.63 12.83 -9.37
N VAL A 41 -22.66 12.28 -8.64
CA VAL A 41 -22.86 12.01 -7.21
C VAL A 41 -22.54 13.25 -6.40
N ALA A 42 -23.44 13.61 -5.48
CA ALA A 42 -23.20 14.69 -4.53
C ALA A 42 -21.88 14.48 -3.77
N GLY A 43 -21.01 15.49 -3.76
CA GLY A 43 -19.68 15.40 -3.11
C GLY A 43 -19.73 15.05 -1.62
N GLU A 44 -20.83 15.41 -0.94
CA GLU A 44 -21.09 15.01 0.45
C GLU A 44 -21.19 13.48 0.60
N ARG A 45 -21.91 12.80 -0.30
CA ARG A 45 -22.04 11.34 -0.29
C ARG A 45 -20.71 10.64 -0.54
N LEU A 46 -19.89 11.15 -1.47
CA LEU A 46 -18.55 10.63 -1.69
C LEU A 46 -17.69 10.80 -0.43
N GLY A 47 -17.81 11.94 0.25
CA GLY A 47 -17.10 12.20 1.51
C GLY A 47 -17.51 11.25 2.63
N GLU A 48 -18.81 11.01 2.81
CA GLU A 48 -19.35 10.06 3.79
C GLU A 48 -18.93 8.62 3.48
N ALA A 49 -19.05 8.22 2.22
CA ALA A 49 -18.62 6.91 1.76
C ALA A 49 -17.12 6.70 1.99
N LEU A 50 -16.29 7.68 1.62
CA LEU A 50 -14.86 7.61 1.87
C LEU A 50 -14.54 7.51 3.36
N ALA A 51 -15.25 8.25 4.23
CA ALA A 51 -15.07 8.17 5.67
C ALA A 51 -15.43 6.79 6.23
N GLN A 52 -16.55 6.20 5.79
CA GLN A 52 -16.95 4.85 6.19
C GLN A 52 -15.95 3.80 5.70
N ALA A 53 -15.55 3.85 4.44
CA ALA A 53 -14.61 2.89 3.88
C ALA A 53 -13.21 3.03 4.50
N SER A 54 -12.73 4.26 4.73
CA SER A 54 -11.44 4.51 5.38
C SER A 54 -11.40 4.07 6.84
N SER A 55 -12.56 3.89 7.48
CA SER A 55 -12.63 3.30 8.82
C SER A 55 -12.32 1.79 8.84
N VAL A 56 -12.34 1.12 7.68
CA VAL A 56 -11.94 -0.28 7.51
C VAL A 56 -10.44 -0.33 7.21
N SER A 57 -9.62 -0.39 8.26
CA SER A 57 -8.16 -0.51 8.11
C SER A 57 -7.68 -1.95 7.93
N SER A 58 -8.51 -2.93 8.34
CA SER A 58 -8.16 -4.35 8.26
C SER A 58 -9.39 -5.24 8.11
N VAL A 59 -9.25 -6.33 7.36
CA VAL A 59 -10.31 -7.29 7.08
C VAL A 59 -9.82 -8.71 7.37
N THR A 60 -10.60 -9.47 8.12
CA THR A 60 -10.29 -10.87 8.40
C THR A 60 -10.91 -11.76 7.33
N VAL A 61 -10.06 -12.44 6.56
CA VAL A 61 -10.52 -13.35 5.50
C VAL A 61 -10.39 -14.81 5.95
N PRO A 62 -11.41 -15.65 5.75
CA PRO A 62 -11.29 -17.08 6.04
C PRO A 62 -10.09 -17.71 5.33
N ARG A 63 -9.34 -18.56 6.04
CA ARG A 63 -8.09 -19.23 5.57
C ARG A 63 -6.87 -18.31 5.45
N CYS A 64 -6.99 -17.01 5.70
CA CYS A 64 -5.82 -16.15 5.84
C CYS A 64 -5.25 -16.27 7.27
N SER A 65 -3.92 -16.31 7.39
CA SER A 65 -3.24 -16.42 8.68
C SER A 65 -3.20 -15.13 9.49
N ARG A 66 -3.57 -13.98 8.89
CA ARG A 66 -3.58 -12.66 9.54
C ARG A 66 -4.66 -11.78 8.92
N PRO A 67 -5.16 -10.75 9.63
CA PRO A 67 -6.02 -9.76 9.00
C PRO A 67 -5.26 -9.04 7.88
N LEU A 68 -5.92 -8.87 6.74
CA LEU A 68 -5.40 -8.15 5.58
C LEU A 68 -5.56 -6.66 5.81
N ARG A 69 -4.51 -5.87 5.56
CA ARG A 69 -4.58 -4.41 5.68
C ARG A 69 -5.20 -3.83 4.42
N VAL A 70 -6.08 -2.86 4.60
CA VAL A 70 -6.81 -2.22 3.50
C VAL A 70 -6.59 -0.72 3.58
N ARG A 71 -6.36 -0.11 2.42
CA ARG A 71 -6.25 1.34 2.28
C ARG A 71 -7.24 1.79 1.22
N CYS A 72 -8.21 2.59 1.64
CA CYS A 72 -9.18 3.21 0.74
C CYS A 72 -8.75 4.64 0.41
N THR A 73 -8.84 5.02 -0.86
CA THR A 73 -8.62 6.40 -1.32
C THR A 73 -9.66 6.76 -2.38
N SER A 74 -9.97 8.04 -2.54
CA SER A 74 -10.81 8.55 -3.63
C SER A 74 -10.01 9.28 -4.71
N ARG A 75 -8.70 9.43 -4.51
CA ARG A 75 -7.79 10.13 -5.42
C ARG A 75 -6.52 9.33 -5.56
N TYR A 76 -6.35 8.70 -6.72
CA TYR A 76 -5.16 7.98 -7.11
C TYR A 76 -5.16 7.93 -8.64
N SER A 77 -4.02 8.19 -9.28
CA SER A 77 -3.98 8.18 -10.74
C SER A 77 -3.60 6.80 -11.29
N PRO A 78 -4.02 6.46 -12.52
CA PRO A 78 -3.50 5.28 -13.21
C PRO A 78 -1.98 5.26 -13.32
N GLU A 79 -1.35 6.43 -13.54
CA GLU A 79 0.11 6.57 -13.63
C GLU A 79 0.81 6.19 -12.32
N GLU A 80 0.28 6.61 -11.16
CA GLU A 80 0.79 6.21 -9.85
C GLU A 80 0.62 4.70 -9.62
N SER A 81 -0.49 4.12 -10.11
CA SER A 81 -0.75 2.67 -10.02
C SER A 81 0.26 1.82 -10.81
N ARG A 82 0.88 2.36 -11.86
CA ARG A 82 1.92 1.64 -12.64
C ARG A 82 3.16 1.33 -11.81
N TRP A 83 3.46 2.12 -10.77
CA TRP A 83 4.51 1.77 -9.80
C TRP A 83 4.20 0.49 -9.01
N GLY A 84 2.94 0.03 -9.06
CA GLY A 84 2.45 -1.20 -8.48
C GLY A 84 3.19 -2.47 -8.90
N ASP A 85 3.80 -2.49 -10.07
CA ASP A 85 4.64 -3.63 -10.51
C ASP A 85 5.93 -3.71 -9.67
N LEU A 86 6.53 -2.56 -9.37
CA LEU A 86 7.73 -2.45 -8.54
C LEU A 86 7.42 -2.36 -7.04
N GLN A 87 6.23 -1.95 -6.62
CA GLN A 87 5.80 -1.91 -5.23
C GLN A 87 4.31 -2.28 -5.12
N GLY A 88 4.00 -3.54 -4.77
CA GLY A 88 2.63 -4.07 -4.85
C GLY A 88 1.54 -3.27 -4.13
N HIS A 89 1.87 -2.59 -3.02
CA HIS A 89 0.93 -1.76 -2.25
C HIS A 89 0.54 -0.44 -2.94
N ARG A 90 1.20 -0.07 -4.04
CA ARG A 90 0.84 1.06 -4.90
C ARG A 90 -0.13 0.68 -6.01
N LYS A 91 -0.36 -0.62 -6.23
CA LYS A 91 -1.24 -1.11 -7.28
C LYS A 91 -2.68 -1.08 -6.80
N VAL A 92 -3.57 -0.40 -7.54
CA VAL A 92 -5.01 -0.49 -7.29
C VAL A 92 -5.46 -1.92 -7.60
N VAL A 93 -5.97 -2.62 -6.58
CA VAL A 93 -6.43 -4.01 -6.71
C VAL A 93 -7.94 -4.15 -6.54
N GLY A 94 -8.60 -3.14 -5.97
CA GLY A 94 -10.05 -3.10 -5.81
C GLY A 94 -10.64 -1.76 -6.23
N LEU A 95 -11.84 -1.80 -6.80
CA LEU A 95 -12.56 -0.62 -7.28
C LEU A 95 -13.99 -0.61 -6.77
N ILE A 96 -14.41 0.50 -6.15
CA ILE A 96 -15.79 0.72 -5.70
C ILE A 96 -16.32 1.98 -6.38
N GLY A 97 -17.30 1.83 -7.26
CA GLY A 97 -17.98 2.94 -7.92
C GLY A 97 -19.24 3.32 -7.16
N LEU A 98 -19.49 4.61 -7.01
CA LEU A 98 -20.73 5.17 -6.50
C LEU A 98 -21.39 5.93 -7.63
N ALA A 99 -22.66 5.66 -7.91
CA ALA A 99 -23.45 6.37 -8.90
C ALA A 99 -24.82 6.74 -8.32
N GLU A 100 -25.42 7.81 -8.83
CA GLU A 100 -26.79 8.20 -8.51
C GLU A 100 -27.58 8.27 -9.82
N CYS A 101 -28.60 7.43 -9.94
CA CYS A 101 -29.32 7.23 -11.19
C CYS A 101 -30.84 7.26 -10.96
N SER A 102 -31.57 7.96 -11.83
CA SER A 102 -33.04 8.05 -11.79
C SER A 102 -33.74 7.18 -12.84
N ASP A 103 -33.04 6.78 -13.90
CA ASP A 103 -33.55 6.07 -15.06
C ASP A 103 -32.56 5.01 -15.59
N LEU A 104 -32.99 4.24 -16.58
CA LEU A 104 -32.19 3.16 -17.18
C LEU A 104 -30.97 3.70 -17.96
N ASP A 105 -31.12 4.86 -18.59
CA ASP A 105 -30.04 5.50 -19.36
C ASP A 105 -28.90 5.92 -18.43
N GLY A 106 -29.22 6.52 -17.27
CA GLY A 106 -28.23 6.86 -16.25
C GLY A 106 -27.50 5.64 -15.66
N VAL A 107 -28.21 4.52 -15.48
CA VAL A 107 -27.59 3.26 -15.04
C VAL A 107 -26.62 2.74 -16.10
N THR A 108 -26.99 2.80 -17.37
CA THR A 108 -26.15 2.35 -18.50
C THR A 108 -24.89 3.20 -18.61
N ASP A 109 -25.02 4.53 -18.57
CA ASP A 109 -23.89 5.47 -18.57
C ASP A 109 -22.97 5.27 -17.35
N ALA A 110 -23.52 5.00 -16.17
CA ALA A 110 -22.73 4.69 -14.98
C ALA A 110 -21.93 3.38 -15.13
N VAL A 111 -22.53 2.34 -15.70
CA VAL A 111 -21.84 1.07 -15.99
C VAL A 111 -20.69 1.29 -16.97
N GLU A 112 -20.93 1.98 -18.09
CA GLU A 112 -19.92 2.26 -19.11
C GLU A 112 -18.73 3.04 -18.53
N LYS A 113 -19.02 4.11 -17.78
CA LYS A 113 -17.98 4.92 -17.11
C LYS A 113 -17.20 4.11 -16.07
N PHE A 114 -17.87 3.21 -15.35
CA PHE A 114 -17.22 2.37 -14.35
C PHE A 114 -16.26 1.35 -14.98
N GLU A 115 -16.68 0.68 -16.05
CA GLU A 115 -15.81 -0.24 -16.79
C GLU A 115 -14.65 0.50 -17.47
N SER A 116 -14.90 1.70 -18.05
CA SER A 116 -13.82 2.55 -18.57
C SER A 116 -12.80 2.91 -17.48
N ALA A 117 -13.27 3.28 -16.28
CA ALA A 117 -12.39 3.58 -15.16
C ALA A 117 -11.61 2.35 -14.67
N LYS A 118 -12.17 1.15 -14.80
CA LYS A 118 -11.48 -0.11 -14.49
C LYS A 118 -10.38 -0.42 -15.50
N ASP A 119 -10.66 -0.19 -16.79
CA ASP A 119 -9.72 -0.42 -17.89
C ASP A 119 -8.49 0.50 -17.79
N ASP A 120 -8.66 1.74 -17.30
CA ASP A 120 -7.54 2.67 -17.03
C ASP A 120 -6.47 2.06 -16.11
N TYR A 121 -6.85 1.13 -15.22
CA TYR A 121 -5.93 0.44 -14.31
C TYR A 121 -5.37 -0.87 -14.86
N GLY A 122 -5.58 -1.20 -16.13
CA GLY A 122 -4.80 -2.22 -16.87
C GLY A 122 -4.87 -3.64 -16.31
N GLY A 123 -6.07 -4.15 -16.03
CA GLY A 123 -6.30 -5.53 -15.55
C GLY A 123 -5.83 -5.81 -14.12
N SER A 124 -5.34 -4.79 -13.40
CA SER A 124 -4.89 -4.92 -12.01
C SER A 124 -6.01 -5.04 -10.99
N VAL A 125 -7.20 -4.56 -11.35
CA VAL A 125 -8.40 -4.59 -10.50
C VAL A 125 -8.94 -6.02 -10.45
N CYS A 126 -8.71 -6.68 -9.33
CA CYS A 126 -9.15 -8.05 -9.07
C CYS A 126 -10.56 -8.13 -8.48
N GLY A 127 -11.04 -7.07 -7.83
CA GLY A 127 -12.39 -6.98 -7.28
C GLY A 127 -13.02 -5.64 -7.59
N SER A 128 -14.24 -5.65 -8.12
CA SER A 128 -14.97 -4.43 -8.51
C SER A 128 -16.42 -4.49 -8.07
N ARG A 129 -16.94 -3.40 -7.49
CA ARG A 129 -18.34 -3.24 -7.08
C ARG A 129 -18.86 -1.88 -7.55
N LEU A 130 -20.02 -1.85 -8.20
CA LEU A 130 -20.72 -0.61 -8.51
C LEU A 130 -21.95 -0.49 -7.61
N ILE A 131 -22.08 0.64 -6.91
CA ILE A 131 -23.20 0.96 -6.03
C ILE A 131 -23.99 2.08 -6.69
N VAL A 132 -25.25 1.81 -7.01
CA VAL A 132 -26.17 2.73 -7.65
C VAL A 132 -27.24 3.14 -6.65
N TYR A 133 -27.26 4.42 -6.29
CA TYR A 133 -28.30 5.04 -5.48
C TYR A 133 -29.46 5.48 -6.38
N GLY A 134 -30.69 5.20 -5.96
CA GLY A 134 -31.90 5.63 -6.67
C GLY A 134 -32.94 4.52 -6.83
N ARG A 135 -34.01 4.81 -7.57
CA ARG A 135 -35.01 3.81 -7.92
C ARG A 135 -34.40 2.85 -8.95
N ARG A 136 -34.41 1.55 -8.65
CA ARG A 136 -34.05 0.51 -9.63
C ARG A 136 -35.01 0.59 -10.83
N PRO A 137 -34.53 0.89 -12.05
CA PRO A 137 -35.40 0.98 -13.22
C PRO A 137 -35.79 -0.41 -13.74
N ASP A 138 -36.99 -0.51 -14.35
CA ASP A 138 -37.45 -1.74 -14.98
C ASP A 138 -36.56 -2.09 -16.19
N GLY A 139 -36.14 -3.36 -16.31
CA GLY A 139 -35.26 -3.83 -17.40
C GLY A 139 -33.75 -3.72 -17.14
N CYS A 140 -33.32 -3.24 -15.96
CA CYS A 140 -31.89 -3.14 -15.61
C CYS A 140 -31.16 -4.49 -15.48
N ASP A 141 -31.89 -5.60 -15.35
CA ASP A 141 -31.28 -6.94 -15.23
C ASP A 141 -30.45 -7.30 -16.46
N GLY A 142 -30.87 -6.88 -17.66
CA GLY A 142 -30.11 -7.11 -18.89
C GLY A 142 -28.86 -6.24 -19.02
N VAL A 143 -28.88 -5.02 -18.47
CA VAL A 143 -27.72 -4.10 -18.49
C VAL A 143 -26.67 -4.53 -17.46
N THR A 144 -27.13 -5.02 -16.30
CA THR A 144 -26.25 -5.41 -15.18
C THR A 144 -25.70 -6.83 -15.29
N SER A 145 -26.34 -7.72 -16.06
CA SER A 145 -25.88 -9.11 -16.24
C SER A 145 -24.59 -9.23 -17.06
N ASP A 146 -24.33 -8.27 -17.95
CA ASP A 146 -23.19 -8.30 -18.88
C ASP A 146 -21.92 -7.72 -18.25
N VAL A 147 -22.03 -7.15 -17.04
CA VAL A 147 -20.95 -6.45 -16.36
C VAL A 147 -20.24 -7.39 -15.39
N THR A 148 -18.91 -7.43 -15.46
CA THR A 148 -18.09 -8.09 -14.42
C THR A 148 -18.14 -7.37 -13.06
N ALA A 149 -18.73 -6.16 -13.04
CA ALA A 149 -19.07 -5.42 -11.85
C ALA A 149 -20.30 -6.03 -11.19
N ASP A 150 -20.12 -6.45 -9.95
CA ASP A 150 -21.18 -6.86 -9.06
C ASP A 150 -21.98 -5.57 -8.70
N VAL A 151 -23.08 -5.28 -9.41
CA VAL A 151 -23.90 -4.05 -9.24
C VAL A 151 -24.84 -4.17 -8.04
N THR A 152 -24.93 -3.11 -7.23
CA THR A 152 -25.83 -3.02 -6.05
C THR A 152 -26.74 -1.82 -6.19
N PHE A 153 -28.04 -2.02 -6.05
CA PHE A 153 -28.99 -0.92 -6.00
C PHE A 153 -29.33 -0.57 -4.55
N VAL A 154 -29.30 0.73 -4.22
CA VAL A 154 -29.69 1.28 -2.92
C VAL A 154 -30.86 2.22 -3.13
N SER A 155 -32.05 1.80 -2.70
CA SER A 155 -33.27 2.59 -2.87
C SER A 155 -33.34 3.78 -1.91
N GLU A 156 -33.85 4.91 -2.39
CA GLU A 156 -34.14 6.08 -1.55
C GLU A 156 -35.16 5.72 -0.46
N GLY A 157 -34.74 5.82 0.82
CA GLY A 157 -35.55 5.42 1.97
C GLY A 157 -35.41 3.96 2.41
N GLY A 158 -34.53 3.18 1.78
CA GLY A 158 -34.13 1.84 2.23
C GLY A 158 -33.18 1.86 3.44
N PRO A 159 -32.79 0.68 3.98
CA PRO A 159 -31.73 0.61 4.98
C PRO A 159 -30.44 1.24 4.41
N CYS A 160 -29.71 1.99 5.23
CA CYS A 160 -28.44 2.57 4.81
C CYS A 160 -27.51 1.44 4.34
N LEU A 161 -26.92 1.60 3.15
CA LEU A 161 -25.93 0.66 2.66
C LEU A 161 -24.75 0.64 3.64
N ASP A 162 -24.40 -0.54 4.14
CA ASP A 162 -23.18 -0.71 4.91
C ASP A 162 -21.99 -0.82 3.95
N LEU A 163 -21.37 0.32 3.66
CA LEU A 163 -20.20 0.37 2.79
C LEU A 163 -19.02 -0.41 3.36
N ARG A 164 -18.95 -0.61 4.69
CA ARG A 164 -17.90 -1.44 5.30
C ARG A 164 -18.04 -2.89 4.85
N ALA A 165 -19.26 -3.42 4.85
CA ALA A 165 -19.55 -4.77 4.37
C ALA A 165 -19.27 -4.93 2.87
N GLU A 166 -19.46 -3.88 2.07
CA GLU A 166 -19.07 -3.88 0.64
C GLU A 166 -17.54 -3.90 0.48
N VAL A 167 -16.81 -3.10 1.27
CA VAL A 167 -15.34 -3.13 1.29
C VAL A 167 -14.82 -4.53 1.66
N GLU A 168 -15.38 -5.14 2.71
CA GLU A 168 -15.03 -6.51 3.12
C GLU A 168 -15.26 -7.53 2.00
N ARG A 169 -16.40 -7.44 1.30
CA ARG A 169 -16.70 -8.32 0.15
C ARG A 169 -15.70 -8.15 -0.98
N VAL A 170 -15.37 -6.91 -1.35
CA VAL A 170 -14.34 -6.64 -2.37
C VAL A 170 -13.00 -7.21 -1.94
N VAL A 171 -12.61 -7.06 -0.68
CA VAL A 171 -11.34 -7.59 -0.15
C VAL A 171 -11.29 -9.11 -0.20
N VAL A 172 -12.40 -9.80 0.12
CA VAL A 172 -12.49 -11.26 0.00
C VAL A 172 -12.32 -11.71 -1.47
N SER A 173 -12.95 -11.00 -2.41
CA SER A 173 -12.80 -11.26 -3.84
C SER A 173 -11.35 -11.05 -4.31
N VAL A 174 -10.75 -9.92 -3.93
CA VAL A 174 -9.34 -9.60 -4.21
C VAL A 174 -8.41 -10.67 -3.65
N TYR A 175 -8.63 -11.12 -2.41
CA TYR A 175 -7.83 -12.19 -1.80
C TYR A 175 -7.91 -13.48 -2.61
N ALA A 176 -9.11 -13.92 -3.00
CA ALA A 176 -9.29 -15.14 -3.79
C ALA A 176 -8.57 -15.04 -5.14
N ALA A 177 -8.72 -13.92 -5.84
CA ALA A 177 -8.05 -13.66 -7.11
C ALA A 177 -6.52 -13.66 -6.95
N LEU A 178 -5.98 -12.96 -5.95
CA LEU A 178 -4.54 -12.92 -5.68
C LEU A 178 -3.97 -14.32 -5.36
N CYS A 179 -4.65 -15.12 -4.54
CA CYS A 179 -4.25 -16.50 -4.28
C CYS A 179 -4.25 -17.38 -5.54
N SER A 180 -5.18 -17.15 -6.47
CA SER A 180 -5.23 -17.88 -7.74
C SER A 180 -4.19 -17.41 -8.76
N SER A 181 -3.82 -16.13 -8.74
CA SER A 181 -2.79 -15.56 -9.63
C SER A 181 -1.37 -16.00 -9.26
N GLY A 182 -1.15 -16.40 -8.00
CA GLY A 182 0.15 -16.86 -7.50
C GLY A 182 0.64 -18.19 -8.08
N THR A 183 -0.19 -18.92 -8.83
CA THR A 183 0.16 -20.20 -9.46
C THR A 183 0.52 -20.09 -10.94
N MET A 184 0.46 -18.90 -11.54
CA MET A 184 0.80 -18.71 -12.95
C MET A 184 2.31 -18.56 -13.11
N GLU A 185 2.98 -19.71 -13.20
CA GLU A 185 4.20 -19.81 -13.98
C GLU A 185 3.81 -19.47 -15.42
N ASP A 186 4.49 -18.52 -16.07
CA ASP A 186 4.47 -18.29 -17.52
C ASP A 186 3.57 -17.18 -18.12
N ASP A 187 3.29 -16.08 -17.40
CA ASP A 187 2.81 -14.88 -18.10
C ASP A 187 3.95 -14.17 -18.83
N ALA A 188 3.83 -14.11 -20.17
CA ALA A 188 4.83 -13.62 -21.13
C ALA A 188 5.24 -12.15 -20.94
N ALA A 189 4.50 -11.37 -20.14
CA ALA A 189 4.75 -9.96 -19.89
C ALA A 189 5.82 -9.77 -18.79
N MET A 190 6.91 -9.10 -19.14
CA MET A 190 7.93 -8.72 -18.16
C MET A 190 7.41 -7.54 -17.35
N TYR A 191 7.26 -7.72 -16.02
CA TYR A 191 6.99 -6.59 -15.12
C TYR A 191 8.04 -5.49 -15.30
N ALA A 192 7.62 -4.23 -15.35
CA ALA A 192 8.49 -3.09 -15.58
C ALA A 192 8.09 -1.91 -14.69
N ALA A 193 9.08 -1.17 -14.20
CA ALA A 193 8.81 0.07 -13.49
C ALA A 193 8.51 1.20 -14.50
N PRO A 194 7.72 2.23 -14.15
CA PRO A 194 7.29 3.25 -15.11
C PRO A 194 8.41 4.00 -15.84
N PHE A 195 9.57 4.18 -15.20
CA PHE A 195 10.76 4.82 -15.79
C PHE A 195 11.53 3.89 -16.73
N GLU A 196 11.35 2.58 -16.59
CA GLU A 196 11.87 1.60 -17.53
C GLU A 196 11.01 1.72 -18.79
N LYS A 197 11.37 2.67 -19.67
CA LYS A 197 10.78 2.77 -21.01
C LYS A 197 10.66 1.36 -21.57
N GLU A 198 9.60 1.07 -22.31
CA GLU A 198 9.53 -0.11 -23.17
C GLU A 198 10.62 0.03 -24.24
N SER A 199 11.89 -0.14 -23.86
CA SER A 199 13.02 -0.15 -24.76
C SER A 199 13.09 -1.59 -25.28
N PRO A 200 12.67 -1.87 -26.52
CA PRO A 200 12.58 -3.25 -26.99
C PRO A 200 13.97 -3.86 -27.29
N MET A 201 15.07 -3.17 -26.98
CA MET A 201 16.39 -3.46 -27.54
C MET A 201 17.53 -2.99 -26.60
N THR A 202 17.85 -3.76 -25.57
CA THR A 202 19.22 -3.76 -24.97
C THR A 202 19.67 -5.18 -24.65
N PHE A 203 18.73 -6.09 -24.43
CA PHE A 203 19.01 -7.52 -24.31
C PHE A 203 18.74 -8.23 -25.62
N VAL A 204 19.67 -9.07 -26.05
CA VAL A 204 19.40 -10.10 -27.05
C VAL A 204 18.21 -10.93 -26.54
N VAL A 205 17.10 -10.89 -27.29
CA VAL A 205 15.91 -11.68 -27.02
C VAL A 205 16.34 -13.14 -26.84
N GLY A 206 15.99 -13.74 -25.69
CA GLY A 206 16.39 -15.11 -25.34
C GLY A 206 17.69 -15.28 -24.56
N SER A 207 18.41 -14.20 -24.23
CA SER A 207 19.62 -14.28 -23.39
C SER A 207 19.35 -14.87 -21.99
N ARG A 208 20.34 -15.59 -21.45
CA ARG A 208 20.29 -16.17 -20.09
C ARG A 208 20.05 -15.10 -19.01
N GLN A 209 20.58 -13.89 -19.22
CA GLN A 209 20.41 -12.76 -18.31
C GLN A 209 18.96 -12.24 -18.32
N LEU A 210 18.33 -12.10 -19.50
CA LEU A 210 16.93 -11.68 -19.60
C LEU A 210 15.97 -12.71 -18.97
N LYS A 211 16.25 -14.01 -19.12
CA LYS A 211 15.49 -15.07 -18.43
C LYS A 211 15.61 -14.95 -16.91
N LYS A 212 16.83 -14.78 -16.39
CA LYS A 212 17.06 -14.54 -14.94
C LYS A 212 16.36 -13.27 -14.45
N ARG A 213 16.37 -12.20 -15.26
CA ARG A 213 15.69 -10.94 -14.94
C ARG A 213 14.19 -11.15 -14.76
N ARG A 214 13.52 -11.74 -15.75
CA ARG A 214 12.09 -12.08 -15.67
C ARG A 214 11.78 -12.94 -14.45
N GLN A 215 12.57 -13.99 -14.24
CA GLN A 215 12.42 -14.89 -13.10
C GLN A 215 12.56 -14.15 -11.75
N GLY A 216 13.57 -13.30 -11.61
CA GLY A 216 13.80 -12.53 -10.39
C GLY A 216 12.67 -11.53 -10.10
N ARG A 217 12.17 -10.83 -11.13
CA ARG A 217 11.02 -9.91 -11.01
C ARG A 217 9.74 -10.66 -10.65
N MET A 218 9.53 -11.83 -11.25
CA MET A 218 8.42 -12.72 -10.91
C MET A 218 8.49 -13.16 -9.44
N TYR A 219 9.65 -13.57 -8.93
CA TYR A 219 9.80 -13.90 -7.51
C TYR A 219 9.52 -12.69 -6.61
N LYS A 220 9.98 -11.50 -6.98
CA LYS A 220 9.65 -10.28 -6.24
C LYS A 220 8.13 -10.08 -6.21
N ARG A 221 7.44 -10.18 -7.35
CA ARG A 221 5.97 -10.07 -7.42
C ARG A 221 5.26 -11.12 -6.57
N GLN A 222 5.71 -12.37 -6.59
CA GLN A 222 5.19 -13.41 -5.71
C GLN A 222 5.39 -13.08 -4.22
N GLY A 223 6.49 -12.41 -3.88
CA GLY A 223 6.74 -11.86 -2.56
C GLY A 223 5.70 -10.83 -2.14
N ASP A 224 5.41 -9.85 -3.01
CA ASP A 224 4.38 -8.83 -2.78
C ASP A 224 2.99 -9.45 -2.60
N VAL A 225 2.61 -10.38 -3.50
CA VAL A 225 1.30 -11.06 -3.41
C VAL A 225 1.22 -11.89 -2.14
N SER A 226 2.29 -12.60 -1.75
CA SER A 226 2.33 -13.37 -0.50
C SER A 226 2.19 -12.46 0.72
N LEU A 227 2.82 -11.28 0.69
CA LEU A 227 2.72 -10.29 1.74
C LEU A 227 1.30 -9.71 1.85
N GLN A 228 0.68 -9.35 0.72
CA GLN A 228 -0.68 -8.82 0.61
C GLN A 228 -1.77 -9.86 0.94
N THR A 229 -1.50 -11.14 0.71
CA THR A 229 -2.38 -12.26 1.10
C THR A 229 -2.09 -12.79 2.51
N GLY A 230 -1.14 -12.18 3.22
CA GLY A 230 -0.91 -12.41 4.64
C GLY A 230 0.06 -13.54 5.01
N SER A 231 0.73 -14.17 4.04
CA SER A 231 1.77 -15.19 4.29
C SER A 231 3.17 -14.58 4.39
N LEU A 232 3.61 -14.25 5.60
CA LEU A 232 4.94 -13.67 5.84
C LEU A 232 6.09 -14.64 5.48
N ALA A 233 5.94 -15.93 5.78
CA ALA A 233 6.97 -16.92 5.52
C ALA A 233 7.21 -17.10 4.01
N ASP A 234 6.13 -17.22 3.22
CA ASP A 234 6.24 -17.35 1.77
C ASP A 234 6.77 -16.03 1.17
N ALA A 235 6.31 -14.88 1.65
CA ALA A 235 6.81 -13.57 1.22
C ALA A 235 8.33 -13.45 1.41
N LEU A 236 8.85 -13.79 2.60
CA LEU A 236 10.28 -13.75 2.88
C LEU A 236 11.08 -14.69 1.96
N MET A 237 10.57 -15.91 1.75
CA MET A 237 11.20 -16.87 0.84
C MET A 237 11.29 -16.32 -0.59
N HIS A 238 10.21 -15.74 -1.10
CA HIS A 238 10.16 -15.17 -2.44
C HIS A 238 11.06 -13.94 -2.59
N TYR A 239 11.08 -13.02 -1.61
CA TYR A 239 11.98 -11.87 -1.64
C TYR A 239 13.46 -12.26 -1.57
N ARG A 240 13.82 -13.30 -0.81
CA ARG A 240 15.20 -13.82 -0.79
C ARG A 240 15.60 -14.40 -2.15
N ARG A 241 14.74 -15.24 -2.74
CA ARG A 241 14.95 -15.79 -4.10
C ARG A 241 15.08 -14.69 -5.15
N ALA A 242 14.27 -13.63 -5.05
CA ALA A 242 14.36 -12.48 -5.91
C ALA A 242 15.72 -11.77 -5.76
N ALA A 243 16.15 -11.49 -4.52
CA ALA A 243 17.43 -10.84 -4.25
C ALA A 243 18.63 -11.65 -4.77
N ASP A 244 18.64 -12.98 -4.53
CA ASP A 244 19.68 -13.89 -4.99
C ASP A 244 19.76 -13.98 -6.53
N THR A 245 18.64 -13.73 -7.21
CA THR A 245 18.55 -13.76 -8.67
C THR A 245 18.91 -12.41 -9.30
N LEU A 246 18.39 -11.31 -8.74
CA LEU A 246 18.46 -9.96 -9.29
C LEU A 246 19.78 -9.24 -8.96
N GLY A 247 20.34 -9.48 -7.77
CA GLY A 247 21.60 -8.88 -7.35
C GLY A 247 22.76 -9.19 -8.31
N PRO A 248 23.06 -10.47 -8.59
CA PRO A 248 24.18 -10.85 -9.47
C PRO A 248 24.04 -10.40 -10.92
N ILE A 249 22.82 -10.15 -11.41
CA ILE A 249 22.57 -9.66 -12.78
C ILE A 249 22.57 -8.12 -12.87
N GLY A 250 22.65 -7.42 -11.74
CA GLY A 250 22.67 -5.96 -11.70
C GLY A 250 21.33 -5.30 -11.99
N ASP A 251 20.19 -5.98 -11.75
CA ASP A 251 18.86 -5.35 -11.86
C ASP A 251 18.55 -4.56 -10.58
N THR A 252 19.27 -3.44 -10.40
CA THR A 252 19.42 -2.75 -9.11
C THR A 252 18.09 -2.26 -8.53
N ALA A 253 17.19 -1.70 -9.34
CA ALA A 253 15.89 -1.20 -8.87
C ALA A 253 15.05 -2.31 -8.24
N TRP A 254 14.93 -3.45 -8.94
CA TRP A 254 14.16 -4.60 -8.49
C TRP A 254 14.85 -5.36 -7.36
N PHE A 255 16.18 -5.39 -7.35
CA PHE A 255 16.97 -5.89 -6.23
C PHE A 255 16.71 -5.07 -4.96
N GLY A 256 16.76 -3.73 -5.05
CA GLY A 256 16.42 -2.83 -3.94
C GLY A 256 15.01 -3.05 -3.41
N ALA A 257 14.03 -3.21 -4.30
CA ALA A 257 12.65 -3.52 -3.90
C ALA A 257 12.52 -4.88 -3.20
N ALA A 258 13.28 -5.90 -3.62
CA ALA A 258 13.30 -7.18 -2.94
C ALA A 258 13.92 -7.07 -1.52
N LEU A 259 14.96 -6.25 -1.35
CA LEU A 259 15.54 -5.97 -0.02
C LEU A 259 14.57 -5.21 0.89
N GLU A 260 13.88 -4.19 0.37
CA GLU A 260 12.82 -3.46 1.09
C GLU A 260 11.72 -4.43 1.56
N GLY A 261 11.35 -5.40 0.72
CA GLY A 261 10.40 -6.48 1.06
C GLY A 261 10.90 -7.38 2.20
N GLN A 262 12.18 -7.75 2.22
CA GLN A 262 12.77 -8.54 3.33
C GLN A 262 12.75 -7.77 4.65
N CYS A 263 13.11 -6.47 4.62
CA CYS A 263 13.02 -5.58 5.78
C CYS A 263 11.58 -5.52 6.30
N THR A 264 10.65 -5.27 5.40
CA THR A 264 9.20 -5.19 5.67
C THR A 264 8.68 -6.43 6.39
N VAL A 265 8.95 -7.61 5.85
CA VAL A 265 8.50 -8.87 6.45
C VAL A 265 9.11 -9.07 7.84
N SER A 266 10.39 -8.73 8.00
CA SER A 266 11.10 -8.86 9.27
C SER A 266 10.57 -7.89 10.33
N CYS A 267 10.23 -6.66 9.95
CA CYS A 267 9.54 -5.69 10.82
C CYS A 267 8.16 -6.20 11.25
N LEU A 268 7.36 -6.69 10.31
CA LEU A 268 6.02 -7.24 10.59
C LEU A 268 6.06 -8.45 11.52
N TYR A 269 7.01 -9.36 11.30
CA TYR A 269 7.22 -10.51 12.17
C TYR A 269 7.51 -10.10 13.63
N ARG A 270 8.33 -9.06 13.83
CA ARG A 270 8.68 -8.54 15.16
C ARG A 270 7.54 -7.77 15.83
N SER A 271 6.76 -7.01 15.06
CA SER A 271 5.54 -6.32 15.53
C SER A 271 4.55 -7.35 16.11
N GLN A 272 4.37 -8.50 15.45
CA GLN A 272 3.51 -9.59 15.94
C GLN A 272 4.00 -10.23 17.26
N GLN A 273 5.32 -10.35 17.45
CA GLN A 273 5.88 -10.86 18.70
C GLN A 273 5.66 -9.88 19.87
N SER A 274 5.84 -8.59 19.61
CA SER A 274 5.73 -7.54 20.62
C SER A 274 4.27 -7.36 21.09
N GLY A 275 3.31 -7.43 20.15
CA GLY A 275 1.87 -7.39 20.47
C GLY A 275 1.36 -8.61 21.26
N SER A 276 2.10 -9.72 21.26
CA SER A 276 1.78 -10.94 22.01
C SER A 276 2.36 -10.96 23.44
N SER A 277 3.15 -9.95 23.82
CA SER A 277 3.93 -9.94 25.08
C SER A 277 3.15 -9.42 26.30
N GLY A 278 1.84 -9.20 26.18
CA GLY A 278 0.94 -8.88 27.31
C GLY A 278 0.41 -10.10 28.08
N CYS A 279 0.73 -11.32 27.67
CA CYS A 279 0.32 -12.55 28.36
C CYS A 279 1.49 -13.55 28.43
N GLN A 280 2.44 -13.30 29.33
CA GLN A 280 3.28 -14.37 29.84
C GLN A 280 2.46 -15.18 30.85
N GLU A 281 1.79 -16.24 30.41
CA GLU A 281 1.54 -17.40 31.26
C GLU A 281 1.78 -18.69 30.47
N ASN A 282 2.84 -19.39 30.91
CA ASN A 282 3.09 -20.82 30.88
C ASN A 282 2.66 -21.64 29.64
N GLY A 283 3.67 -22.31 29.06
CA GLY A 283 3.55 -23.16 27.89
C GLY A 283 2.35 -24.11 27.90
N ARG A 284 1.39 -23.82 27.02
CA ARG A 284 0.62 -24.76 26.20
C ARG A 284 -0.13 -23.94 25.16
N GLY A 285 0.13 -24.23 23.88
CA GLY A 285 -0.49 -23.53 22.77
C GLY A 285 -2.01 -23.57 22.87
N THR A 286 -2.62 -22.40 23.02
CA THR A 286 -4.07 -22.21 22.97
C THR A 286 -4.40 -21.63 21.60
N LEU A 287 -5.01 -22.46 20.76
CA LEU A 287 -5.68 -22.04 19.55
C LEU A 287 -6.87 -21.15 19.96
N CYS A 288 -7.05 -20.05 19.25
CA CYS A 288 -8.22 -19.19 19.37
C CYS A 288 -9.50 -20.03 19.15
N ASN A 289 -10.37 -20.03 20.15
CA ASN A 289 -11.72 -20.55 20.03
C ASN A 289 -12.59 -19.57 19.24
N ASP A 290 -13.36 -20.13 18.31
CA ASP A 290 -14.52 -19.52 17.68
C ASP A 290 -15.51 -19.03 18.74
N ALA A 291 -15.90 -17.75 18.66
CA ALA A 291 -17.04 -17.22 19.37
C ALA A 291 -17.96 -16.51 18.36
N ALA A 292 -18.83 -17.29 17.74
CA ALA A 292 -19.99 -16.78 17.01
C ALA A 292 -21.28 -17.21 17.72
N ALA A 293 -22.18 -16.23 17.84
CA ALA A 293 -23.63 -16.37 17.93
C ALA A 293 -24.23 -17.01 19.20
N THR A 294 -24.65 -16.13 20.12
CA THR A 294 -25.85 -16.40 20.93
C THR A 294 -27.06 -16.02 20.08
N TYR A 295 -27.86 -16.99 19.61
CA TYR A 295 -29.34 -16.95 19.61
C TYR A 295 -29.93 -18.27 19.07
N SER A 296 -30.55 -19.01 20.00
CA SER A 296 -31.75 -19.87 19.90
C SER A 296 -31.90 -20.97 18.83
N ARG A 297 -31.84 -22.22 19.33
CA ARG A 297 -32.72 -23.40 19.06
C ARG A 297 -33.23 -23.64 17.63
N ASP A 298 -32.81 -24.74 17.01
CA ASP A 298 -33.62 -25.98 17.01
C ASP A 298 -32.83 -27.25 16.59
N ARG A 299 -33.43 -28.37 16.95
CA ARG A 299 -33.10 -29.80 16.88
C ARG A 299 -32.23 -30.39 15.73
N SER A 300 -31.24 -31.16 16.18
CA SER A 300 -30.82 -32.51 15.72
C SER A 300 -30.55 -32.79 14.23
N THR A 301 -29.27 -32.85 13.86
CA THR A 301 -28.64 -34.01 13.18
C THR A 301 -27.12 -33.92 13.36
N VAL A 302 -26.53 -34.98 13.92
CA VAL A 302 -25.09 -35.11 14.16
C VAL A 302 -24.37 -35.31 12.83
N PHE A 303 -23.64 -34.29 12.35
CA PHE A 303 -22.49 -34.46 11.47
C PHE A 303 -21.26 -34.00 12.23
N ARG A 304 -20.48 -34.96 12.70
CA ARG A 304 -19.11 -34.73 13.19
C ARG A 304 -18.21 -34.51 11.97
N SER A 305 -17.63 -33.33 11.84
CA SER A 305 -16.48 -33.09 10.97
C SER A 305 -15.34 -32.51 11.82
N ASP A 306 -14.82 -33.35 12.71
CA ASP A 306 -13.51 -33.16 13.36
C ASP A 306 -12.47 -33.91 12.53
N GLU A 307 -11.88 -33.27 11.52
CA GLU A 307 -10.64 -33.76 10.89
C GLU A 307 -9.90 -32.63 10.16
N ALA A 308 -9.31 -31.70 10.91
CA ALA A 308 -8.24 -30.86 10.35
C ALA A 308 -6.98 -31.73 10.16
N ILE A 309 -6.65 -31.99 8.90
CA ILE A 309 -5.62 -32.94 8.43
C ILE A 309 -4.23 -32.67 9.08
N PRO A 310 -3.52 -33.69 9.61
CA PRO A 310 -2.19 -33.55 10.23
C PRO A 310 -1.11 -32.87 9.35
N SER A 311 -1.28 -32.89 8.03
CA SER A 311 -0.37 -32.28 7.05
C SER A 311 -0.38 -30.75 7.11
N GLN A 312 -1.54 -30.13 7.33
CA GLN A 312 -1.69 -28.68 7.36
C GLN A 312 -1.02 -28.07 8.60
N ARG A 313 -1.12 -28.74 9.77
CA ARG A 313 -0.43 -28.35 11.01
C ARG A 313 1.10 -28.50 10.91
N ARG A 314 1.59 -29.49 10.15
CA ARG A 314 3.04 -29.64 9.89
C ARG A 314 3.56 -28.52 8.97
N ASN A 315 2.79 -28.12 7.97
CA ASN A 315 3.19 -27.06 7.04
C ASN A 315 3.20 -25.67 7.71
N THR A 316 2.23 -25.37 8.58
CA THR A 316 2.22 -24.10 9.34
C THR A 316 3.41 -24.00 10.29
N ARG A 317 3.78 -25.10 10.97
CA ARG A 317 4.95 -25.13 11.86
C ARG A 317 6.26 -24.89 11.10
N LYS A 318 6.46 -25.58 9.96
CA LYS A 318 7.65 -25.36 9.11
C LYS A 318 7.77 -23.92 8.62
N ARG A 319 6.66 -23.29 8.24
CA ARG A 319 6.63 -21.87 7.83
C ARG A 319 7.01 -20.93 8.97
N TYR A 320 6.51 -21.19 10.18
CA TYR A 320 6.89 -20.44 11.37
C TYR A 320 8.37 -20.60 11.71
N ASP A 321 8.88 -21.83 11.72
CA ASP A 321 10.29 -22.12 11.98
C ASP A 321 11.17 -21.41 10.93
N TYR A 322 10.81 -21.49 9.64
CA TYR A 322 11.50 -20.76 8.59
C TYR A 322 11.53 -19.24 8.85
N LEU A 323 10.39 -18.64 9.19
CA LEU A 323 10.31 -17.21 9.48
C LEU A 323 11.16 -16.83 10.69
N ARG A 324 11.12 -17.61 11.77
CA ARG A 324 11.94 -17.37 12.97
C ARG A 324 13.43 -17.42 12.66
N ASP A 325 13.85 -18.41 11.88
CA ASP A 325 15.26 -18.68 11.64
C ASP A 325 15.84 -17.77 10.54
N THR A 326 14.97 -17.16 9.71
CA THR A 326 15.37 -16.42 8.51
C THR A 326 15.07 -14.92 8.56
N ALA A 327 14.13 -14.47 9.42
CA ALA A 327 13.80 -13.06 9.55
C ALA A 327 14.98 -12.27 10.13
N LEU A 328 15.21 -11.08 9.56
CA LEU A 328 16.39 -10.28 9.85
C LEU A 328 16.37 -9.74 11.30
N PRO A 329 17.50 -9.74 12.02
CA PRO A 329 17.68 -8.93 13.23
C PRO A 329 17.56 -7.44 12.91
N VAL A 330 17.21 -6.68 13.93
CA VAL A 330 16.95 -5.23 13.85
C VAL A 330 18.11 -4.48 13.19
N GLU A 331 19.33 -4.87 13.52
CA GLU A 331 20.57 -4.30 13.04
C GLU A 331 20.73 -4.57 11.54
N GLU A 332 20.50 -5.82 11.11
CA GLU A 332 20.55 -6.20 9.71
C GLU A 332 19.40 -5.59 8.88
N ILE A 333 18.23 -5.34 9.48
CA ILE A 333 17.12 -4.64 8.79
C ILE A 333 17.59 -3.24 8.35
N ILE A 334 18.31 -2.52 9.20
CA ILE A 334 18.82 -1.19 8.87
C ILE A 334 19.87 -1.26 7.76
N ASP A 335 20.80 -2.22 7.83
CA ASP A 335 21.80 -2.39 6.78
C ASP A 335 21.17 -2.76 5.44
N LYS A 336 20.12 -3.58 5.46
CA LYS A 336 19.34 -3.93 4.26
C LYS A 336 18.52 -2.76 3.72
N TYR A 337 17.98 -1.89 4.56
CA TYR A 337 17.38 -0.63 4.12
C TYR A 337 18.42 0.29 3.48
N LYS A 338 19.61 0.45 4.07
CA LYS A 338 20.70 1.24 3.48
C LYS A 338 21.12 0.71 2.12
N GLU A 339 21.19 -0.62 1.97
CA GLU A 339 21.47 -1.28 0.68
C GLU A 339 20.34 -1.03 -0.35
N ALA A 340 19.07 -1.08 0.07
CA ALA A 340 17.93 -0.77 -0.77
C ALA A 340 17.92 0.71 -1.21
N ILE A 341 18.17 1.64 -0.29
CA ILE A 341 18.29 3.09 -0.55
C ILE A 341 19.40 3.34 -1.57
N ALA A 342 20.58 2.73 -1.38
CA ALA A 342 21.69 2.83 -2.32
C ALA A 342 21.40 2.21 -3.71
N CYS A 343 20.40 1.32 -3.81
CA CYS A 343 19.92 0.82 -5.09
C CYS A 343 18.95 1.79 -5.77
N TYR A 344 18.08 2.44 -5.00
CA TYR A 344 17.14 3.45 -5.49
C TYR A 344 17.86 4.72 -5.93
N SER A 345 18.90 5.15 -5.20
CA SER A 345 19.70 6.34 -5.51
C SER A 345 20.45 6.26 -6.86
N LYS A 346 20.54 5.07 -7.47
CA LYS A 346 21.13 4.88 -8.82
C LYS A 346 20.22 5.37 -9.94
N HIS A 347 18.93 5.55 -9.66
CA HIS A 347 17.91 5.94 -10.65
C HIS A 347 17.19 7.20 -10.14
N PRO A 348 17.47 8.40 -10.70
CA PRO A 348 16.84 9.64 -10.27
C PRO A 348 15.30 9.61 -10.27
N GLU A 349 14.71 8.84 -11.18
CA GLU A 349 13.26 8.64 -11.30
C GLU A 349 12.66 7.91 -10.07
N MET A 350 13.49 7.23 -9.28
CA MET A 350 13.10 6.51 -8.06
C MET A 350 13.25 7.35 -6.78
N ALA A 351 13.56 8.64 -6.87
CA ALA A 351 13.82 9.48 -5.70
C ALA A 351 12.67 9.51 -4.67
N VAL A 352 11.42 9.28 -5.11
CA VAL A 352 10.26 9.12 -4.21
C VAL A 352 10.35 7.83 -3.38
N LEU A 353 10.72 6.71 -4.01
CA LEU A 353 10.90 5.42 -3.34
C LEU A 353 12.11 5.45 -2.41
N GLU A 354 13.18 6.13 -2.82
CA GLU A 354 14.35 6.41 -1.98
C GLU A 354 13.97 7.18 -0.71
N LEU A 355 13.20 8.26 -0.87
CA LEU A 355 12.70 9.06 0.23
C LEU A 355 11.87 8.22 1.21
N GLU A 356 10.92 7.43 0.70
CA GLU A 356 10.06 6.59 1.55
C GLU A 356 10.82 5.47 2.27
N ALA A 357 11.76 4.81 1.58
CA ALA A 357 12.61 3.80 2.21
C ALA A 357 13.48 4.42 3.33
N THR A 358 14.00 5.62 3.10
CA THR A 358 14.77 6.35 4.11
C THR A 358 13.89 6.74 5.31
N LEU A 359 12.65 7.21 5.07
CA LEU A 359 11.69 7.52 6.14
C LEU A 359 11.35 6.28 6.98
N LYS A 360 11.14 5.12 6.35
CA LYS A 360 10.90 3.84 7.04
C LYS A 360 12.10 3.45 7.91
N ALA A 361 13.32 3.57 7.39
CA ALA A 361 14.54 3.29 8.13
C ALA A 361 14.74 4.23 9.33
N VAL A 362 14.50 5.54 9.14
CA VAL A 362 14.57 6.54 10.22
C VAL A 362 13.59 6.21 11.35
N ARG A 363 12.32 5.92 11.01
CA ARG A 363 11.30 5.56 12.01
C ARG A 363 11.73 4.35 12.83
N LEU A 364 12.23 3.31 12.16
CA LEU A 364 12.72 2.10 12.82
C LEU A 364 13.90 2.38 13.77
N LEU A 365 14.83 3.27 13.38
CA LEU A 365 15.95 3.69 14.24
C LEU A 365 15.46 4.49 15.46
N LEU A 366 14.47 5.36 15.29
CA LEU A 366 13.90 6.15 16.38
C LEU A 366 13.15 5.26 17.39
N ASP A 367 12.40 4.26 16.91
CA ASP A 367 11.73 3.27 17.76
C ASP A 367 12.74 2.49 18.63
N GLN A 368 13.93 2.25 18.08
CA GLN A 368 15.04 1.58 18.76
C GLN A 368 15.92 2.52 19.61
N ARG A 369 15.58 3.81 19.69
CA ARG A 369 16.37 4.85 20.37
C ARG A 369 17.79 5.04 19.80
N ARG A 370 18.04 4.63 18.56
CA ARG A 370 19.31 4.82 17.84
C ARG A 370 19.38 6.20 17.18
N ASN A 371 19.26 7.25 17.99
CA ASN A 371 19.06 8.62 17.50
C ASN A 371 20.22 9.14 16.64
N GLN A 372 21.47 8.73 16.92
CA GLN A 372 22.63 9.20 16.15
C GLN A 372 22.56 8.75 14.68
N GLU A 373 22.20 7.49 14.44
CA GLU A 373 22.05 6.94 13.09
C GLU A 373 20.80 7.49 12.39
N ALA A 374 19.70 7.67 13.13
CA ALA A 374 18.48 8.29 12.60
C ALA A 374 18.78 9.71 12.08
N VAL A 375 19.60 10.46 12.81
CA VAL A 375 19.98 11.83 12.42
C VAL A 375 20.86 11.86 11.17
N ALA A 376 21.73 10.87 10.98
CA ALA A 376 22.53 10.76 9.75
C ALA A 376 21.63 10.57 8.52
N LEU A 377 20.66 9.65 8.58
CA LEU A 377 19.69 9.44 7.50
C LEU A 377 18.75 10.65 7.29
N LEU A 378 18.35 11.33 8.37
CA LEU A 378 17.56 12.57 8.26
C LEU A 378 18.32 13.69 7.54
N GLN A 379 19.65 13.74 7.65
CA GLN A 379 20.47 14.69 6.90
C GLN A 379 20.46 14.39 5.40
N GLU A 380 20.43 13.10 5.02
CA GLU A 380 20.29 12.68 3.62
C GLU A 380 18.92 13.09 3.06
N ILE A 381 17.83 12.88 3.82
CA ILE A 381 16.44 13.23 3.42
C ILE A 381 16.31 14.71 3.02
N ILE A 382 16.95 15.63 3.76
CA ILE A 382 16.90 17.06 3.45
C ILE A 382 17.50 17.35 2.07
N HIS A 383 18.47 16.56 1.63
CA HIS A 383 19.16 16.75 0.36
C HIS A 383 18.55 15.96 -0.80
N LEU A 384 17.64 15.02 -0.53
CA LEU A 384 16.96 14.24 -1.56
C LEU A 384 16.14 15.14 -2.48
N GLN A 385 16.53 15.16 -3.75
CA GLN A 385 15.81 15.84 -4.83
C GLN A 385 14.67 14.95 -5.34
N ALA A 386 13.77 14.51 -4.44
CA ALA A 386 12.53 13.91 -4.90
C ALA A 386 11.73 14.97 -5.70
N PRO A 387 11.07 14.60 -6.81
CA PRO A 387 10.13 15.49 -7.50
C PRO A 387 9.04 15.90 -6.52
N GLN A 388 9.25 17.04 -5.84
CA GLN A 388 8.25 17.61 -4.96
C GLN A 388 7.23 18.30 -5.85
N VAL A 389 6.29 17.50 -6.38
CA VAL A 389 5.24 17.97 -7.28
C VAL A 389 4.36 18.94 -6.49
N GLY A 390 4.68 20.23 -6.57
CA GLY A 390 3.92 21.32 -5.98
C GLY A 390 4.34 21.76 -4.56
N ALA A 391 3.85 22.93 -4.17
CA ALA A 391 4.16 23.56 -2.88
C ALA A 391 3.65 22.75 -1.67
N GLN A 392 2.56 21.98 -1.82
CA GLN A 392 2.00 21.16 -0.74
C GLN A 392 2.84 19.93 -0.41
N SER A 393 3.44 19.27 -1.40
CA SER A 393 4.39 18.16 -1.16
C SER A 393 5.64 18.67 -0.42
N ARG A 394 6.19 19.81 -0.87
CA ARG A 394 7.31 20.50 -0.19
C ARG A 394 6.97 20.86 1.27
N LEU A 395 5.78 21.40 1.51
CA LEU A 395 5.32 21.72 2.85
C LEU A 395 5.30 20.46 3.74
N THR A 396 4.65 19.41 3.27
CA THR A 396 4.49 18.16 4.01
C THR A 396 5.84 17.51 4.32
N HIS A 397 6.78 17.54 3.37
CA HIS A 397 8.15 17.09 3.58
C HIS A 397 8.80 17.74 4.81
N PHE A 398 8.79 19.09 4.89
CA PHE A 398 9.44 19.78 6.00
C PHE A 398 8.72 19.64 7.32
N VAL A 399 7.39 19.48 7.32
CA VAL A 399 6.61 19.14 8.52
C VAL A 399 7.07 17.79 9.07
N VAL A 400 7.13 16.76 8.23
CA VAL A 400 7.54 15.40 8.63
C VAL A 400 8.99 15.36 9.09
N VAL A 401 9.90 16.06 8.39
CA VAL A 401 11.30 16.18 8.80
C VAL A 401 11.42 16.88 10.16
N SER A 402 10.63 17.92 10.40
CA SER A 402 10.57 18.62 11.70
C SER A 402 10.13 17.67 12.82
N GLU A 403 9.05 16.91 12.61
CA GLU A 403 8.53 15.93 13.56
C GLU A 403 9.57 14.84 13.88
N LEU A 404 10.25 14.30 12.87
CA LEU A 404 11.28 13.28 13.07
C LEU A 404 12.50 13.82 13.84
N PHE A 405 12.92 15.07 13.62
CA PHE A 405 13.95 15.70 14.44
C PHE A 405 13.49 15.92 15.89
N ALA A 406 12.22 16.25 16.11
CA ALA A 406 11.67 16.39 17.45
C ALA A 406 11.69 15.04 18.19
N LEU A 407 11.28 13.95 17.53
CA LEU A 407 11.33 12.59 18.05
C LEU A 407 12.77 12.12 18.35
N ALA A 408 13.75 12.58 17.56
CA ALA A 408 15.17 12.34 17.82
C ALA A 408 15.74 13.16 19.01
N GLY A 409 14.97 14.06 19.61
CA GLY A 409 15.38 14.95 20.69
C GLY A 409 16.13 16.20 20.23
N LEU A 410 16.10 16.54 18.94
CA LEU A 410 16.81 17.69 18.36
C LEU A 410 15.88 18.89 18.14
N GLY A 411 15.39 19.48 19.24
CA GLY A 411 14.43 20.60 19.24
C GLY A 411 14.81 21.78 18.34
N ARG A 412 16.09 22.21 18.35
CA ARG A 412 16.55 23.32 17.49
C ARG A 412 16.42 23.01 16.00
N LYS A 413 16.74 21.77 15.59
CA LYS A 413 16.60 21.34 14.19
C LYS A 413 15.12 21.20 13.83
N ALA A 414 14.31 20.63 14.72
CA ALA A 414 12.87 20.56 14.54
C ALA A 414 12.25 21.94 14.32
N ALA A 415 12.54 22.90 15.20
CA ALA A 415 12.07 24.27 15.11
C ALA A 415 12.52 24.97 13.82
N LEU A 416 13.76 24.72 13.36
CA LEU A 416 14.25 25.24 12.08
C LEU A 416 13.37 24.77 10.91
N PHE A 417 13.12 23.46 10.79
CA PHE A 417 12.31 22.93 9.69
C PHE A 417 10.83 23.29 9.80
N ALA A 418 10.28 23.42 11.01
CA ALA A 418 8.93 23.94 11.23
C ALA A 418 8.79 25.38 10.71
N ARG A 419 9.80 26.24 10.92
CA ARG A 419 9.82 27.61 10.38
C ARG A 419 9.96 27.65 8.86
N VAL A 420 10.74 26.72 8.28
CA VAL A 420 10.82 26.56 6.81
C VAL A 420 9.46 26.17 6.24
N ALA A 421 8.79 25.18 6.85
CA ALA A 421 7.43 24.79 6.47
C ALA A 421 6.43 25.95 6.62
N ALA A 422 6.48 26.70 7.73
CA ALA A 422 5.63 27.87 7.94
C ALA A 422 5.80 28.93 6.85
N THR A 423 7.02 29.15 6.37
CA THR A 423 7.30 30.09 5.26
C THR A 423 6.65 29.62 3.95
N LEU A 424 6.60 28.30 3.71
CA LEU A 424 5.94 27.72 2.54
C LEU A 424 4.41 27.87 2.58
N CYS A 425 3.78 27.91 3.76
CA CYS A 425 2.33 28.14 3.90
C CYS A 425 1.88 29.49 3.32
N VAL A 426 2.79 30.46 3.23
CA VAL A 426 2.48 31.86 2.87
C VAL A 426 3.29 32.37 1.67
N SER A 427 4.05 31.47 1.02
CA SER A 427 4.91 31.78 -0.12
C SER A 427 4.13 32.34 -1.32
N SER A 428 4.78 33.21 -2.09
CA SER A 428 4.25 33.76 -3.35
C SER A 428 3.99 32.71 -4.42
N ASP A 429 4.63 31.54 -4.33
CA ASP A 429 4.44 30.41 -5.25
C ASP A 429 3.05 29.76 -5.11
N ASN A 430 2.25 30.12 -4.10
CA ASN A 430 0.89 29.62 -3.88
C ASN A 430 -0.10 30.75 -3.56
N PRO A 431 -0.42 31.63 -4.54
CA PRO A 431 -1.21 32.85 -4.29
C PRO A 431 -2.65 32.59 -3.84
N GLN A 432 -3.27 31.49 -4.31
CA GLN A 432 -4.69 31.20 -4.07
C GLN A 432 -4.97 30.46 -2.76
N ARG A 433 -3.93 30.05 -2.01
CA ARG A 433 -4.08 29.15 -0.85
C ARG A 433 -3.10 29.48 0.28
N ARG A 434 -2.94 30.77 0.60
CA ARG A 434 -2.16 31.19 1.78
C ARG A 434 -2.86 30.74 3.06
N ASP A 435 -2.20 29.87 3.82
CA ASP A 435 -2.75 29.30 5.06
C ASP A 435 -2.04 29.91 6.27
N TRP A 436 -2.50 31.08 6.68
CA TRP A 436 -1.97 31.79 7.84
C TRP A 436 -2.20 31.03 9.15
N ARG A 437 -3.28 30.24 9.25
CA ARG A 437 -3.58 29.46 10.46
C ARG A 437 -2.56 28.34 10.65
N ARG A 438 -2.28 27.58 9.59
CA ARG A 438 -1.26 26.54 9.61
C ARG A 438 0.14 27.12 9.80
N CYS A 439 0.44 28.27 9.21
CA CYS A 439 1.68 29.01 9.45
C CYS A 439 1.85 29.35 10.94
N TYR A 440 0.83 29.94 11.57
CA TYR A 440 0.87 30.29 13.00
C TYR A 440 1.11 29.06 13.89
N GLY A 441 0.37 27.97 13.68
CA GLY A 441 0.54 26.75 14.48
C GLY A 441 1.93 26.13 14.37
N LEU A 442 2.54 26.15 13.18
CA LEU A 442 3.92 25.69 12.98
C LEU A 442 4.94 26.58 13.68
N LEU A 443 4.74 27.90 13.67
CA LEU A 443 5.62 28.85 14.37
C LEU A 443 5.50 28.74 15.88
N GLU A 444 4.28 28.61 16.40
CA GLU A 444 4.01 28.42 17.83
C GLU A 444 4.68 27.14 18.34
N GLY A 445 4.52 26.01 17.64
CA GLY A 445 5.21 24.76 17.96
C GLY A 445 6.74 24.88 17.92
N ALA A 446 7.29 25.81 17.13
CA ALA A 446 8.72 26.07 17.01
C ALA A 446 9.29 27.03 18.08
N LEU A 447 8.48 27.51 19.04
CA LEU A 447 8.94 28.42 20.11
C LEU A 447 9.68 27.68 21.24
N GLY A 448 9.38 26.40 21.47
CA GLY A 448 9.98 25.61 22.54
C GLY A 448 11.34 24.96 22.21
N GLY A 449 11.86 25.16 21.00
CA GLY A 449 13.01 24.44 20.43
C GLY A 449 14.29 25.24 20.27
#